data_AF-A0AAU8KQN2-F1
#
_entry.id   AF-A0AAU8KQN2-F1
#
_cell.length_a   1.000
_cell.length_b   1.000
_cell.length_c   1.000
_cell.angle_alpha   90.00
_cell.angle_beta   90.00
_cell.angle_gamma   90.00
#
_symmetry.space_group_name_H-M   'P 1'
#
loop_
_entity.id
_entity.type
_entity.pdbx_description
1 polymer ?
#
loop_
_entity_poly.entity_id
_entity_poly.type
_entity_poly.pdbx_seq_one_letter_code
_entity_poly.pdbx_strand_id
1 'polypeptide(L)'
;MAVERLDSEWVDGWCRRASSILEPLMSSFQETHGFPPGENAVALATEESHEATDALVELTPISSDLTTLYWVISEVSLPDIDHGYFIHSPATVAEHFREYGAVDVDDESPGIVFASDGGGLLFAVATSGRVWRSTTASWFDDFEGAAMSVQEFLEQIGQRITDQS
;
A
#
# COMPACT_ATOMS: atom_id res chain seq x y z
N MET A 1 23.65 -6.56 -0.51
CA MET A 1 23.47 -5.39 -1.37
C MET A 1 22.55 -4.44 -0.63
N ALA A 2 22.86 -3.14 -0.58
CA ALA A 2 21.94 -2.20 0.06
C ALA A 2 20.68 -2.12 -0.81
N VAL A 3 19.51 -2.34 -0.21
CA VAL A 3 18.23 -2.06 -0.86
C VAL A 3 18.22 -0.55 -1.13
N GLU A 4 18.02 -0.15 -2.39
CA GLU A 4 17.87 1.27 -2.72
C GLU A 4 16.64 1.80 -1.99
N ARG A 5 16.82 2.91 -1.27
CA ARG A 5 15.73 3.54 -0.52
C ARG A 5 14.69 4.10 -1.48
N LEU A 6 13.43 4.09 -1.06
CA LEU A 6 12.34 4.64 -1.84
C LEU A 6 12.56 6.15 -2.06
N ASP A 7 12.38 6.59 -3.30
CA ASP A 7 12.51 7.98 -3.72
C ASP A 7 11.13 8.63 -3.92
N SER A 8 10.92 9.84 -3.38
CA SER A 8 9.64 10.53 -3.45
C SER A 8 9.25 10.98 -4.86
N GLU A 9 10.21 11.38 -5.70
CA GLU A 9 9.93 11.75 -7.10
C GLU A 9 9.50 10.52 -7.91
N TRP A 10 10.09 9.36 -7.61
CA TRP A 10 9.65 8.09 -8.18
C TRP A 10 8.21 7.75 -7.78
N VAL A 11 7.85 7.91 -6.50
CA VAL A 11 6.48 7.66 -6.01
C VAL A 11 5.48 8.61 -6.66
N ASP A 12 5.78 9.90 -6.77
CA ASP A 12 4.92 10.87 -7.47
C ASP A 12 4.74 10.50 -8.95
N GLY A 13 5.83 10.08 -9.61
CA GLY A 13 5.80 9.56 -10.97
C GLY A 13 4.96 8.29 -11.12
N TRP A 14 4.98 7.40 -10.13
CA TRP A 14 4.10 6.24 -10.07
C TRP A 14 2.63 6.65 -9.94
N CYS A 15 2.29 7.56 -9.02
CA CYS A 15 0.92 8.05 -8.82
C CYS A 15 0.32 8.62 -10.10
N ARG A 16 1.07 9.48 -10.79
CA ARG A 16 0.61 10.10 -12.05
C ARG A 16 0.37 9.06 -13.14
N ARG A 17 1.24 8.07 -13.26
CA ARG A 17 1.07 6.98 -14.24
C ARG A 17 -0.14 6.12 -13.89
N ALA A 18 -0.29 5.71 -12.63
CA ALA A 18 -1.42 4.93 -12.16
C ALA A 18 -2.75 5.67 -12.44
N SER A 19 -2.88 6.91 -11.99
CA SER A 19 -4.10 7.72 -12.22
C SER A 19 -4.39 7.91 -13.71
N SER A 20 -3.37 8.14 -14.55
CA SER A 20 -3.54 8.29 -16.00
C SER A 20 -4.05 7.03 -16.70
N ILE A 21 -3.78 5.84 -16.16
CA ILE A 21 -4.27 4.56 -16.71
C ILE A 21 -5.65 4.23 -16.12
N LEU A 22 -5.88 4.57 -14.84
CA LEU A 22 -7.15 4.34 -14.17
C LEU A 22 -8.29 5.18 -14.77
N GLU A 23 -8.06 6.45 -15.13
CA GLU A 23 -9.08 7.32 -15.73
C GLU A 23 -9.78 6.70 -16.96
N PRO A 24 -9.07 6.26 -18.02
CA PRO A 24 -9.71 5.61 -19.16
C PRO A 24 -10.31 4.24 -18.81
N LEU A 25 -9.66 3.47 -17.93
CA LEU A 25 -10.15 2.16 -17.50
C LEU A 25 -11.50 2.26 -16.78
N MET A 26 -11.63 3.21 -15.84
CA MET A 26 -12.87 3.46 -15.11
C MET A 26 -13.97 4.00 -16.02
N SER A 27 -13.59 4.77 -17.05
CA SER A 27 -14.54 5.29 -18.04
C SER A 27 -15.17 4.21 -18.91
N SER A 28 -14.41 3.15 -19.26
CA SER A 28 -14.91 2.00 -20.05
C SER A 28 -15.44 0.85 -19.18
N PHE A 29 -15.24 0.91 -17.87
CA PHE A 29 -15.55 -0.18 -16.94
C PHE A 29 -17.02 -0.60 -16.98
N GLN A 30 -17.94 0.37 -16.85
CA GLN A 30 -19.37 0.06 -16.83
C GLN A 30 -19.87 -0.52 -18.16
N GLU A 31 -19.32 -0.08 -19.29
CA GLU A 31 -19.65 -0.63 -20.61
C GLU A 31 -19.19 -2.09 -20.73
N THR A 32 -18.03 -2.40 -20.15
CA THR A 32 -17.39 -3.73 -20.21
C THR A 32 -18.01 -4.72 -19.23
N HIS A 33 -18.30 -4.29 -18.00
CA HIS A 33 -18.71 -5.16 -16.88
C HIS A 33 -20.20 -5.08 -16.55
N GLY A 34 -20.91 -4.05 -17.02
CA GLY A 34 -22.36 -3.88 -16.84
C GLY A 34 -22.77 -3.34 -15.46
N PHE A 35 -21.82 -2.94 -14.62
CA PHE A 35 -22.04 -2.28 -13.33
C PHE A 35 -21.02 -1.13 -13.15
N PRO A 36 -21.35 -0.08 -12.36
CA PRO A 36 -20.42 1.03 -12.16
C PRO A 36 -19.17 0.56 -11.41
N PRO A 37 -17.98 1.12 -11.70
CA PRO A 37 -16.79 0.85 -10.90
C PRO A 37 -16.97 1.39 -9.48
N GLY A 38 -16.27 0.77 -8.54
CA GLY A 38 -15.98 1.34 -7.23
C GLY A 38 -15.03 2.53 -7.30
N GLU A 39 -14.69 3.06 -6.13
CA GLU A 39 -13.80 4.21 -5.99
C GLU A 39 -12.33 3.76 -6.18
N ASN A 40 -11.87 3.78 -7.43
CA ASN A 40 -10.48 3.53 -7.80
C ASN A 40 -9.72 4.84 -7.86
N ALA A 41 -8.97 5.14 -6.80
CA ALA A 41 -8.26 6.39 -6.65
C ALA A 41 -6.92 6.20 -5.95
N VAL A 42 -5.94 6.98 -6.40
CA VAL A 42 -4.67 7.22 -5.69
C VAL A 42 -4.76 8.61 -5.08
N ALA A 43 -4.91 8.70 -3.76
CA ALA A 43 -4.99 9.97 -3.05
C ALA A 43 -3.58 10.44 -2.68
N LEU A 44 -3.23 11.65 -3.10
CA LEU A 44 -1.95 12.27 -2.73
C LEU A 44 -1.97 12.72 -1.26
N ALA A 45 -0.79 12.72 -0.64
CA ALA A 45 -0.62 13.15 0.74
C ALA A 45 -1.02 14.62 0.92
N THR A 46 -1.74 14.90 1.99
CA THR A 46 -2.11 16.24 2.44
C THR A 46 -1.36 16.60 3.72
N GLU A 47 -1.52 17.83 4.22
CA GLU A 47 -0.98 18.23 5.52
C GLU A 47 -1.51 17.33 6.66
N GLU A 48 -2.76 16.88 6.58
CA GLU A 48 -3.34 15.93 7.54
C GLU A 48 -2.68 14.54 7.44
N SER A 49 -2.39 14.06 6.22
CA SER A 49 -1.61 12.84 6.02
C SER A 49 -0.21 12.98 6.62
N HIS A 50 0.37 14.18 6.52
CA HIS A 50 1.70 14.46 7.05
C HIS A 50 1.72 14.38 8.57
N GLU A 51 0.80 15.09 9.24
CA GLU A 51 0.62 15.02 10.69
C GLU A 51 0.33 13.60 11.18
N ALA A 52 -0.49 12.84 10.46
CA ALA A 52 -0.81 11.46 10.79
C ALA A 52 0.41 10.52 10.67
N THR A 53 1.30 10.76 9.71
CA THR A 53 2.55 9.98 9.59
C THR A 53 3.52 10.32 10.71
N ASP A 54 3.65 11.60 11.07
CA ASP A 54 4.47 12.01 12.22
C ASP A 54 3.99 11.31 13.50
N ALA A 55 2.67 11.29 13.73
CA ALA A 55 2.06 10.56 14.84
C ALA A 55 2.31 9.04 14.79
N LEU A 56 2.35 8.44 13.59
CA LEU A 56 2.69 7.03 13.42
C LEU A 56 4.17 6.76 13.74
N VAL A 57 5.08 7.63 13.33
CA VAL A 57 6.52 7.55 13.64
C VAL A 57 6.76 7.68 15.15
N GLU A 58 6.01 8.53 15.84
CA GLU A 58 6.09 8.64 17.31
C GLU A 58 5.56 7.39 18.01
N LEU A 59 4.58 6.70 17.41
CA LEU A 59 3.97 5.50 17.97
C LEU A 59 4.88 4.27 17.83
N THR A 60 5.56 4.13 16.68
CA THR A 60 6.42 2.99 16.39
C THR A 60 7.50 3.33 15.36
N PRO A 61 8.70 2.75 15.46
CA PRO A 61 9.69 2.85 14.40
C PRO A 61 9.14 2.25 13.09
N ILE A 62 8.91 3.10 12.09
CA ILE A 62 8.54 2.68 10.74
C ILE A 62 9.75 2.72 9.82
N SER A 63 9.71 1.94 8.73
CA SER A 63 10.78 1.99 7.73
C SER A 63 10.80 3.36 7.07
N SER A 64 11.99 3.81 6.67
CA SER A 64 12.11 5.08 5.96
C SER A 64 11.36 5.10 4.63
N ASP A 65 11.21 3.93 4.01
CA ASP A 65 10.49 3.79 2.75
C ASP A 65 8.99 3.98 2.97
N LEU A 66 8.43 3.49 4.09
CA LEU A 66 7.04 3.75 4.45
C LEU A 66 6.81 5.24 4.76
N THR A 67 7.75 5.91 5.44
CA THR A 67 7.68 7.36 5.64
C THR A 67 7.70 8.12 4.31
N THR A 68 8.61 7.77 3.39
CA THR A 68 8.66 8.38 2.05
C THR A 68 7.36 8.16 1.29
N LEU A 69 6.79 6.95 1.36
CA LEU A 69 5.50 6.63 0.74
C LEU A 69 4.42 7.59 1.23
N TYR A 70 4.26 7.71 2.55
CA TYR A 70 3.21 8.53 3.15
C TYR A 70 3.40 10.04 3.01
N TRP A 71 4.62 10.47 2.66
CA TRP A 71 4.87 11.86 2.27
C TRP A 71 4.29 12.22 0.90
N VAL A 72 4.03 11.22 0.06
CA VAL A 72 3.53 11.41 -1.31
C VAL A 72 2.10 10.89 -1.48
N ILE A 73 1.76 9.79 -0.81
CA ILE A 73 0.49 9.09 -0.92
C ILE A 73 -0.23 9.14 0.43
N SER A 74 -1.46 9.63 0.45
CA SER A 74 -2.33 9.49 1.61
C SER A 74 -2.88 8.07 1.68
N GLU A 75 -3.50 7.61 0.61
CA GLU A 75 -4.09 6.28 0.52
C GLU A 75 -4.23 5.85 -0.95
N VAL A 76 -4.37 4.55 -1.15
CA VAL A 76 -4.72 3.97 -2.46
C VAL A 76 -5.91 3.06 -2.24
N SER A 77 -6.94 3.23 -3.05
CA SER A 77 -8.11 2.36 -3.10
C SER A 77 -8.28 1.91 -4.54
N LEU A 78 -8.12 0.61 -4.80
CA LEU A 78 -8.23 0.02 -6.14
C LEU A 78 -9.11 -1.24 -6.09
N PRO A 79 -10.40 -1.13 -5.73
CA PRO A 79 -11.27 -2.30 -5.54
C PRO A 79 -11.49 -3.10 -6.83
N ASP A 80 -11.41 -2.46 -8.00
CA ASP A 80 -11.73 -3.09 -9.30
C ASP A 80 -10.49 -3.56 -10.05
N ILE A 81 -9.30 -3.44 -9.46
CA ILE A 81 -8.04 -3.91 -10.05
C ILE A 81 -7.73 -5.31 -9.51
N ASP A 82 -7.93 -6.34 -10.34
CA ASP A 82 -7.65 -7.75 -10.02
C ASP A 82 -8.45 -8.25 -8.81
N HIS A 83 -7.81 -8.54 -7.68
CA HIS A 83 -8.46 -8.93 -6.43
C HIS A 83 -8.72 -7.75 -5.49
N GLY A 84 -8.49 -6.52 -5.96
CA GLY A 84 -8.55 -5.30 -5.15
C GLY A 84 -7.23 -5.04 -4.44
N TYR A 85 -6.79 -3.78 -4.40
CA TYR A 85 -5.59 -3.36 -3.66
C TYR A 85 -5.85 -2.07 -2.88
N PHE A 86 -5.47 -2.07 -1.61
CA PHE A 86 -5.69 -0.94 -0.70
C PHE A 86 -4.40 -0.60 0.04
N ILE A 87 -3.89 0.62 -0.11
CA ILE A 87 -2.85 1.18 0.78
C ILE A 87 -3.57 2.08 1.77
N HIS A 88 -3.51 1.71 3.04
CA HIS A 88 -4.22 2.40 4.11
C HIS A 88 -3.55 3.72 4.47
N SER A 89 -4.36 4.69 4.89
CA SER A 89 -3.87 5.97 5.38
C SER A 89 -2.96 5.81 6.62
N PRO A 90 -2.02 6.74 6.86
CA PRO A 90 -1.19 6.71 8.06
C PRO A 90 -2.02 6.67 9.35
N ALA A 91 -3.16 7.38 9.37
CA ALA A 91 -4.08 7.39 10.49
C ALA A 91 -4.71 6.00 10.73
N THR A 92 -5.20 5.36 9.67
CA THR A 92 -5.73 4.00 9.70
C THR A 92 -4.66 2.99 10.16
N VAL A 93 -3.43 3.11 9.66
CA VAL A 93 -2.32 2.25 10.10
C VAL A 93 -1.99 2.46 11.57
N ALA A 94 -2.00 3.71 12.06
CA ALA A 94 -1.80 3.98 13.48
C ALA A 94 -2.93 3.41 14.35
N GLU A 95 -4.18 3.46 13.90
CA GLU A 95 -5.32 2.81 14.57
C GLU A 95 -5.16 1.30 14.62
N HIS A 96 -4.88 0.67 13.47
CA HIS A 96 -4.63 -0.76 13.39
C HIS A 96 -3.46 -1.19 14.26
N PHE A 97 -2.38 -0.41 14.30
CA PHE A 97 -1.24 -0.70 15.17
C PHE A 97 -1.60 -0.62 16.65
N ARG A 98 -2.47 0.30 17.07
CA ARG A 98 -2.95 0.36 18.47
C ARG A 98 -3.85 -0.83 18.82
N GLU A 99 -4.62 -1.33 17.86
CA GLU A 99 -5.54 -2.44 18.07
C GLU A 99 -4.85 -3.81 18.04
N TYR A 100 -4.04 -4.06 17.02
CA TYR A 100 -3.45 -5.37 16.73
C TYR A 100 -1.95 -5.45 17.04
N GLY A 101 -1.26 -4.31 17.13
CA GLY A 101 0.19 -4.25 17.32
C GLY A 101 0.99 -4.46 16.03
N ALA A 102 2.30 -4.66 16.20
CA ALA A 102 3.16 -5.14 15.13
C ALA A 102 2.91 -6.62 14.83
N VAL A 103 3.12 -7.01 13.57
CA VAL A 103 3.10 -8.40 13.16
C VAL A 103 4.51 -8.99 13.17
N ASP A 104 4.60 -10.29 13.45
CA ASP A 104 5.85 -11.04 13.36
C ASP A 104 6.09 -11.43 11.89
N VAL A 105 7.18 -10.94 11.31
CA VAL A 105 7.54 -11.14 9.89
C VAL A 105 8.90 -11.81 9.82
N ASP A 106 8.91 -13.10 10.10
CA ASP A 106 10.09 -13.97 10.09
C ASP A 106 11.29 -13.33 10.84
N ASP A 107 12.52 -13.46 10.32
CA ASP A 107 13.72 -12.86 10.91
C ASP A 107 13.78 -11.31 10.84
N GLU A 108 12.79 -10.63 10.27
CA GLU A 108 12.77 -9.18 10.03
C GLU A 108 11.75 -8.43 10.91
N SER A 109 11.22 -9.08 11.96
CA SER A 109 10.26 -8.48 12.89
C SER A 109 10.85 -7.34 13.73
N PRO A 110 10.04 -6.33 14.10
CA PRO A 110 8.59 -6.20 13.86
C PRO A 110 8.21 -5.62 12.48
N GLY A 111 7.08 -6.07 11.93
CA GLY A 111 6.45 -5.54 10.72
C GLY A 111 5.17 -4.74 11.03
N ILE A 112 4.82 -3.80 10.15
CA ILE A 112 3.63 -2.96 10.27
C ILE A 112 2.72 -3.20 9.07
N VAL A 113 1.48 -3.59 9.32
CA VAL A 113 0.48 -3.75 8.27
C VAL A 113 0.06 -2.38 7.74
N PHE A 114 0.29 -2.16 6.45
CA PHE A 114 0.04 -0.87 5.80
C PHE A 114 -0.91 -0.98 4.60
N ALA A 115 -1.17 -2.19 4.12
CA ALA A 115 -2.01 -2.43 2.95
C ALA A 115 -2.80 -3.74 3.09
N SER A 116 -3.82 -3.90 2.24
CA SER A 116 -4.62 -5.12 2.12
C SER A 116 -5.11 -5.34 0.68
N ASP A 117 -5.59 -6.55 0.38
CA ASP A 117 -6.34 -6.85 -0.84
C ASP A 117 -7.84 -7.02 -0.58
N GLY A 118 -8.65 -7.06 -1.64
CA GLY A 118 -10.10 -7.26 -1.53
C GLY A 118 -10.52 -8.66 -1.04
N GLY A 119 -9.56 -9.60 -0.95
CA GLY A 119 -9.73 -10.91 -0.32
C GLY A 119 -9.50 -10.90 1.19
N GLY A 120 -9.05 -9.77 1.76
CA GLY A 120 -8.74 -9.61 3.17
C GLY A 120 -7.32 -10.01 3.55
N LEU A 121 -6.46 -10.33 2.57
CA LEU A 121 -5.04 -10.57 2.84
C LEU A 121 -4.37 -9.24 3.16
N LEU A 122 -3.44 -9.29 4.10
CA LEU A 122 -2.78 -8.12 4.68
C LEU A 122 -1.35 -8.05 4.16
N PHE A 123 -0.86 -6.83 3.97
CA PHE A 123 0.52 -6.57 3.61
C PHE A 123 1.20 -5.77 4.71
N ALA A 124 2.31 -6.31 5.21
CA ALA A 124 3.13 -5.71 6.23
C ALA A 124 4.49 -5.28 5.68
N VAL A 125 5.02 -4.16 6.14
CA VAL A 125 6.37 -3.70 5.82
C VAL A 125 7.26 -3.84 7.05
N ALA A 126 8.40 -4.51 6.88
CA ALA A 126 9.44 -4.61 7.88
C ALA A 126 10.28 -3.32 7.94
N THR A 127 11.03 -3.12 9.01
CA THR A 127 11.94 -1.95 9.14
C THR A 127 12.99 -1.88 8.03
N SER A 128 13.31 -3.00 7.39
CA SER A 128 14.19 -3.11 6.22
C SER A 128 13.61 -2.53 4.92
N GLY A 129 12.29 -2.28 4.88
CA GLY A 129 11.56 -1.90 3.68
C GLY A 129 10.97 -3.08 2.89
N ARG A 130 11.27 -4.32 3.28
CA ARG A 130 10.68 -5.52 2.66
C ARG A 130 9.19 -5.62 2.97
N VAL A 131 8.41 -6.04 1.98
CA VAL A 131 6.95 -6.25 2.11
C VAL A 131 6.65 -7.75 2.21
N TRP A 132 5.80 -8.07 3.18
CA TRP A 132 5.32 -9.39 3.50
C TRP A 132 3.81 -9.43 3.33
N ARG A 133 3.25 -10.59 2.99
CA ARG A 133 1.82 -10.82 2.80
C ARG A 133 1.36 -11.89 3.78
N SER A 134 0.22 -11.69 4.44
CA SER A 134 -0.38 -12.73 5.26
C SER A 134 -0.79 -13.92 4.41
N THR A 135 -0.62 -15.13 4.95
CA THR A 135 -1.02 -16.39 4.28
C THR A 135 -2.54 -16.58 4.26
N THR A 136 -3.25 -15.91 5.16
CA THR A 136 -4.72 -15.93 5.30
C THR A 136 -5.24 -14.51 5.58
N ALA A 137 -6.56 -14.33 5.58
CA ALA A 137 -7.21 -13.07 5.96
C ALA A 137 -7.24 -12.87 7.49
N SER A 138 -6.07 -12.88 8.12
CA SER A 138 -5.88 -12.82 9.57
C SER A 138 -4.63 -12.02 9.92
N TRP A 139 -4.73 -11.23 10.99
CA TRP A 139 -3.62 -10.48 11.59
C TRP A 139 -2.63 -11.36 12.36
N PHE A 140 -3.04 -12.57 12.72
CA PHE A 140 -2.31 -13.44 13.65
C PHE A 140 -1.72 -14.68 12.98
N ASP A 141 -1.93 -14.84 11.67
CA ASP A 141 -1.37 -15.95 10.90
C ASP A 141 -0.03 -15.54 10.29
N ASP A 142 0.67 -16.54 9.73
CA ASP A 142 2.01 -16.36 9.18
C ASP A 142 2.03 -15.40 7.99
N PHE A 143 3.15 -14.71 7.84
CA PHE A 143 3.44 -13.83 6.72
C PHE A 143 4.53 -14.42 5.83
N GLU A 144 4.36 -14.34 4.52
CA GLU A 144 5.33 -14.76 3.50
C GLU A 144 5.85 -13.57 2.68
N GLY A 145 7.05 -13.69 2.11
CA GLY A 145 7.65 -12.59 1.35
C GLY A 145 6.84 -12.23 0.09
N ALA A 146 6.42 -10.97 -0.02
CA ALA A 146 5.60 -10.49 -1.12
C ALA A 146 6.39 -9.63 -2.12
N ALA A 147 7.25 -8.74 -1.61
CA ALA A 147 8.14 -7.91 -2.41
C ALA A 147 9.39 -7.56 -1.61
N MET A 148 10.53 -7.41 -2.29
CA MET A 148 11.81 -7.08 -1.66
C MET A 148 11.88 -5.63 -1.18
N SER A 149 11.00 -4.75 -1.67
CA SER A 149 10.89 -3.35 -1.25
C SER A 149 9.46 -2.81 -1.45
N VAL A 150 9.15 -1.68 -0.81
CA VAL A 150 7.91 -0.90 -1.07
C VAL A 150 7.84 -0.46 -2.54
N GLN A 151 8.98 -0.14 -3.17
CA GLN A 151 9.02 0.22 -4.59
C GLN A 151 8.55 -0.94 -5.46
N GLU A 152 9.10 -2.14 -5.25
CA GLU A 152 8.72 -3.34 -6.02
C GLU A 152 7.23 -3.66 -5.81
N PHE A 153 6.72 -3.50 -4.59
CA PHE A 153 5.29 -3.66 -4.30
C PHE A 153 4.42 -2.69 -5.13
N LEU A 154 4.80 -1.41 -5.23
CA LEU A 154 4.10 -0.45 -6.09
C LEU A 154 4.24 -0.78 -7.58
N GLU A 155 5.40 -1.26 -8.03
CA GLU A 155 5.61 -1.73 -9.40
C GLU A 155 4.67 -2.89 -9.75
N GLN A 156 4.52 -3.86 -8.84
CA GLN A 156 3.58 -4.98 -9.00
C GLN A 156 2.14 -4.47 -9.14
N ILE A 157 1.69 -3.51 -8.30
CA ILE A 157 0.36 -2.88 -8.44
C ILE A 157 0.24 -2.15 -9.79
N GLY A 158 1.25 -1.37 -10.18
CA GLY A 158 1.26 -0.64 -11.45
C GLY A 158 1.15 -1.57 -12.67
N GLN A 159 1.79 -2.75 -12.60
CA GLN A 159 1.66 -3.78 -13.63
C GLN A 159 0.23 -4.33 -13.68
N ARG A 160 -0.40 -4.62 -12.52
CA ARG A 160 -1.80 -5.09 -12.45
C ARG A 160 -2.80 -4.08 -13.03
N ILE A 161 -2.55 -2.79 -12.85
CA ILE A 161 -3.36 -1.71 -13.46
C ILE A 161 -3.20 -1.74 -14.99
N THR A 162 -1.96 -1.90 -15.48
CA THR A 162 -1.64 -1.91 -16.91
C THR A 162 -2.18 -3.15 -17.61
N ASP A 163 -2.15 -4.31 -16.95
CA ASP A 163 -2.65 -5.58 -17.52
C ASP A 163 -4.17 -5.58 -17.74
N GLN A 164 -4.88 -4.63 -17.12
CA GLN A 164 -6.33 -4.46 -17.24
C GLN A 164 -6.76 -3.34 -18.19
N SER A 165 -5.83 -2.49 -18.65
CA SER A 165 -6.09 -1.38 -19.58
C SER A 165 -6.20 -1.81 -21.04
#